data_AF-A0A9P1JRJ1-F1
#
_entry.id   AF-A0A9P1JRJ1-F1
#
_cell.length_a   1.000
_cell.length_b   1.000
_cell.length_c   1.000
_cell.angle_alpha   90.00
_cell.angle_beta   90.00
_cell.angle_gamma   90.00
#
_symmetry.space_group_name_H-M   'P 1'
#
loop_
_entity.id
_entity.type
_entity.pdbx_description
1 polymer ?
#
loop_
_entity_poly.entity_id
_entity_poly.type
_entity_poly.pdbx_seq_one_letter_code
_entity_poly.pdbx_strand_id
1 'polypeptide(L)'
;MGFEDFLADQKTSYAVLRALEIISEASRRIPDDVRQRHPEIDWRAIAGAGNIYRHDYDNVDDALTWHTIQHELSPLRAVVVAELMRIEGNRP
;
A
#
# COMPACT_ATOMS: atom_id res chain seq x y z
N MET A 1 13.20 -1.31 -14.46
CA MET A 1 12.89 -2.68 -14.03
C MET A 1 11.52 -3.00 -14.60
N GLY A 2 11.43 -4.01 -15.47
CA GLY A 2 10.15 -4.54 -15.93
C GLY A 2 9.59 -5.58 -14.97
N PHE A 3 8.41 -6.13 -15.28
CA PHE A 3 7.78 -7.18 -14.47
C PHE A 3 8.69 -8.42 -14.35
N GLU A 4 9.24 -8.90 -15.46
CA GLU A 4 10.14 -10.07 -15.47
C GLU A 4 11.42 -9.84 -14.64
N ASP A 5 12.02 -8.64 -14.74
CA ASP A 5 13.18 -8.27 -13.92
C ASP A 5 12.85 -8.28 -12.42
N PHE A 6 11.65 -7.82 -12.06
CA PHE A 6 11.18 -7.78 -10.68
C PHE A 6 10.99 -9.20 -10.12
N LEU A 7 10.47 -10.14 -10.93
CA LEU A 7 10.33 -11.54 -10.53
C LEU A 7 11.68 -12.25 -10.42
N ALA A 8 12.62 -11.91 -11.30
CA ALA A 8 13.97 -12.47 -11.27
C ALA A 8 14.77 -11.98 -10.04
N ASP A 9 14.47 -10.80 -9.51
CA ASP A 9 15.08 -10.27 -8.29
C ASP A 9 14.24 -10.60 -7.05
N GLN A 10 14.40 -11.84 -6.58
CA GLN A 10 13.68 -12.35 -5.42
C GLN A 10 13.90 -11.52 -4.14
N LYS A 11 15.08 -10.93 -3.97
CA LYS A 11 15.38 -10.05 -2.82
C LYS A 11 14.51 -8.80 -2.89
N THR A 12 14.43 -8.17 -4.05
CA THR A 12 13.59 -6.98 -4.25
C THR A 12 12.11 -7.32 -4.09
N SER A 13 11.64 -8.43 -4.65
CA SER A 13 10.25 -8.87 -4.49
C SER A 13 9.88 -9.06 -3.00
N TYR A 14 10.70 -9.77 -2.22
CA TYR A 14 10.45 -9.94 -0.78
C TYR A 14 10.49 -8.61 0.00
N ALA A 15 11.42 -7.72 -0.34
CA ALA A 15 11.49 -6.40 0.31
C ALA A 15 10.23 -5.57 0.04
N VAL A 16 9.70 -5.61 -1.19
CA VAL A 16 8.49 -4.90 -1.58
C VAL A 16 7.26 -5.50 -0.91
N LEU A 17 7.09 -6.83 -0.94
CA LEU A 17 5.99 -7.50 -0.24
C LEU A 17 5.98 -7.11 1.25
N ARG A 18 7.14 -7.11 1.90
CA ARG A 18 7.25 -6.69 3.30
C ARG A 18 6.83 -5.23 3.51
N ALA A 19 7.19 -4.33 2.60
CA ALA A 19 6.77 -2.94 2.68
C ALA A 19 5.24 -2.78 2.51
N LEU A 20 4.63 -3.53 1.59
CA LEU A 20 3.18 -3.54 1.38
C LEU A 20 2.43 -4.09 2.60
N GLU A 21 2.96 -5.12 3.26
CA GLU A 21 2.40 -5.61 4.54
C GLU A 21 2.41 -4.53 5.63
N ILE A 22 3.51 -3.77 5.74
CA ILE A 22 3.63 -2.69 6.73
C ILE A 22 2.61 -1.58 6.44
N ILE A 23 2.44 -1.20 5.17
CA ILE A 23 1.43 -0.23 4.74
C ILE A 23 0.02 -0.74 5.09
N SER A 24 -0.27 -2.00 4.80
CA SER A 24 -1.55 -2.63 5.13
C SER A 24 -1.84 -2.57 6.64
N GLU A 25 -0.87 -2.93 7.48
CA GLU A 25 -1.03 -2.86 8.93
C GLU A 25 -1.19 -1.42 9.43
N ALA A 26 -0.41 -0.48 8.91
CA ALA A 26 -0.52 0.93 9.27
C ALA A 26 -1.88 1.51 8.89
N SER A 27 -2.45 1.11 7.75
CA SER A 27 -3.76 1.59 7.27
C SER A 27 -4.90 1.31 8.25
N ARG A 28 -4.79 0.23 9.04
CA ARG A 28 -5.79 -0.16 10.06
C ARG A 28 -5.90 0.83 11.20
N ARG A 29 -4.86 1.66 11.40
CA ARG A 29 -4.79 2.67 12.48
C ARG A 29 -5.21 4.06 12.00
N ILE A 30 -5.55 4.21 10.72
CA ILE A 30 -5.98 5.51 10.20
C ILE A 30 -7.35 5.85 10.80
N PRO A 31 -7.51 7.03 11.43
CA PRO A 31 -8.78 7.48 11.98
C PRO A 31 -9.93 7.50 10.96
N ASP A 32 -11.17 7.28 11.41
CA ASP A 32 -12.35 7.27 10.53
C ASP A 32 -12.55 8.61 9.82
N ASP A 33 -12.25 9.73 10.46
CA ASP A 33 -12.40 11.07 9.86
C ASP A 33 -11.45 11.26 8.67
N VAL A 34 -10.22 10.74 8.75
CA VAL A 34 -9.28 10.73 7.62
C VAL A 34 -9.81 9.86 6.50
N ARG A 35 -10.29 8.66 6.81
CA ARG A 35 -10.84 7.72 5.82
C ARG A 35 -12.06 8.33 5.10
N GLN A 36 -12.93 9.01 5.83
CA GLN A 36 -14.13 9.67 5.27
C GLN A 36 -13.79 10.88 4.39
N ARG A 37 -12.67 11.58 4.64
CA ARG A 37 -12.21 12.66 3.76
C ARG A 37 -11.68 12.15 2.41
N HIS A 38 -11.28 10.89 2.35
CA HIS A 38 -10.67 10.26 1.18
C HIS A 38 -11.41 8.97 0.76
N PRO A 39 -12.70 9.06 0.37
CA PRO A 39 -13.47 7.90 -0.06
C PRO A 39 -13.00 7.30 -1.39
N GLU A 40 -12.18 8.01 -2.16
CA GLU A 40 -11.53 7.53 -3.37
C GLU A 40 -10.50 6.43 -3.11
N ILE A 41 -10.01 6.31 -1.87
CA ILE A 41 -9.09 5.25 -1.45
C ILE A 41 -9.89 4.11 -0.85
N ASP A 42 -9.73 2.89 -1.37
CA ASP A 42 -10.32 1.70 -0.77
C ASP A 42 -9.51 1.25 0.47
N TRP A 43 -9.76 1.94 1.59
CA TRP A 43 -9.12 1.65 2.88
C TRP A 43 -9.35 0.22 3.34
N ARG A 44 -10.48 -0.39 2.99
CA ARG A 44 -10.81 -1.76 3.37
C ARG A 44 -9.95 -2.74 2.58
N ALA A 45 -9.77 -2.51 1.28
CA ALA A 45 -8.87 -3.31 0.45
C ALA A 45 -7.42 -3.20 0.94
N ILE A 46 -6.93 -1.97 1.23
CA ILE A 46 -5.57 -1.78 1.75
C ILE A 46 -5.38 -2.52 3.08
N ALA A 47 -6.33 -2.43 4.00
CA ALA A 47 -6.28 -3.14 5.28
C ALA A 47 -6.39 -4.67 5.10
N GLY A 48 -7.01 -5.16 4.03
CA GLY A 48 -7.13 -6.59 3.71
C GLY A 48 -5.91 -7.15 2.98
N ALA A 49 -5.19 -6.33 2.21
CA ALA A 49 -4.11 -6.75 1.31
C ALA A 49 -2.97 -7.49 2.01
N GLY A 50 -2.65 -7.12 3.26
CA GLY A 50 -1.62 -7.81 4.05
C GLY A 50 -1.93 -9.27 4.37
N ASN A 51 -3.18 -9.73 4.24
CA ASN A 51 -3.51 -11.15 4.35
C ASN A 51 -3.27 -11.90 3.02
N ILE A 52 -3.44 -11.22 1.89
CA ILE A 52 -3.16 -11.76 0.55
C ILE A 52 -1.65 -12.00 0.41
N TYR A 53 -0.82 -11.04 0.82
CA TYR A 53 0.65 -11.17 0.74
C TYR A 53 1.25 -12.22 1.70
N ARG A 54 0.52 -12.68 2.71
CA ARG A 54 1.04 -13.58 3.76
C ARG A 54 0.72 -15.04 3.54
N HIS A 55 -0.40 -15.34 2.89
CA HIS A 55 -0.96 -16.70 2.88
C HIS A 55 -0.70 -17.47 1.58
N ASP A 56 -0.08 -16.85 0.59
CA ASP A 56 -0.10 -17.33 -0.79
C ASP A 56 1.29 -17.23 -1.45
N TYR A 57 2.33 -17.71 -0.75
CA TYR A 57 3.70 -17.83 -1.28
C TYR A 57 3.80 -18.70 -2.55
N ASP A 58 2.75 -19.47 -2.86
CA ASP A 58 2.63 -20.27 -4.07
C ASP A 58 1.76 -19.52 -5.10
N ASN A 59 2.40 -18.79 -6.03
CA ASN A 59 1.84 -18.23 -7.27
C ASN A 59 0.74 -17.15 -7.20
N VAL A 60 0.26 -16.74 -6.02
CA VAL A 60 -0.85 -15.79 -5.89
C VAL A 60 -0.30 -14.49 -5.26
N ASP A 61 0.01 -13.41 -5.96
CA ASP A 61 -0.26 -13.00 -7.32
C ASP A 61 0.78 -11.90 -7.63
N ASP A 62 1.88 -12.30 -8.26
CA ASP A 62 2.98 -11.41 -8.65
C ASP A 62 2.48 -10.24 -9.51
N ALA A 63 1.47 -10.49 -10.34
CA ALA A 63 0.86 -9.48 -11.19
C ALA A 63 0.04 -8.48 -10.36
N LEU A 64 -0.69 -8.92 -9.33
CA LEU A 64 -1.36 -8.03 -8.38
C LEU A 64 -0.37 -7.19 -7.58
N THR A 65 0.72 -7.79 -7.13
CA THR A 65 1.80 -7.08 -6.43
C THR A 65 2.40 -6.01 -7.34
N TRP A 66 2.74 -6.38 -8.58
CA TRP A 66 3.24 -5.46 -9.59
C TRP A 66 2.23 -4.34 -9.91
N HIS A 67 0.96 -4.69 -10.09
CA HIS A 67 -0.11 -3.71 -10.32
C HIS A 67 -0.21 -2.72 -9.15
N THR A 68 -0.19 -3.21 -7.91
CA THR A 68 -0.24 -2.38 -6.71
C THR A 68 0.92 -1.39 -6.67
N ILE A 69 2.14 -1.85 -6.96
CA ILE A 69 3.33 -1.00 -7.02
C ILE A 69 3.17 0.10 -8.07
N GLN A 70 2.64 -0.25 -9.23
CA GLN A 70 2.58 0.64 -10.39
C GLN A 70 1.42 1.64 -10.35
N HIS A 71 0.30 1.26 -9.74
CA HIS A 71 -0.95 2.01 -9.87
C HIS A 71 -1.52 2.51 -8.54
N GLU A 72 -1.40 1.74 -7.46
CA GLU A 72 -2.14 2.01 -6.21
C GLU A 72 -1.32 2.83 -5.21
N LEU A 73 0.00 2.70 -5.21
CA LEU A 73 0.87 3.40 -4.24
C LEU A 73 0.91 4.91 -4.47
N SER A 74 0.84 5.37 -5.72
CA SER A 74 0.95 6.80 -6.04
C SER A 74 -0.26 7.61 -5.53
N PRO A 75 -1.52 7.22 -5.80
CA PRO A 75 -2.69 7.86 -5.21
C PRO A 75 -2.67 7.84 -3.68
N LEU A 76 -2.34 6.69 -3.08
CA LEU A 76 -2.25 6.57 -1.62
C LEU A 76 -1.22 7.53 -1.03
N ARG A 77 -0.04 7.63 -1.65
CA ARG A 77 1.01 8.56 -1.20
C ARG A 77 0.55 10.02 -1.29
N ALA A 78 -0.16 10.40 -2.35
CA ALA A 78 -0.67 11.76 -2.50
C ALA A 78 -1.62 12.14 -1.35
N VAL A 79 -2.55 11.24 -0.99
CA VAL A 79 -3.46 11.42 0.14
C VAL A 79 -2.70 11.53 1.47
N VAL A 80 -1.74 10.63 1.72
CA VAL A 80 -0.93 10.66 2.95
C VAL A 80 -0.16 11.98 3.07
N VAL A 81 0.47 12.45 1.99
CA VAL A 81 1.20 13.72 2.00
C VAL A 81 0.26 14.90 2.25
N ALA A 82 -0.92 14.92 1.62
CA ALA A 82 -1.91 15.97 1.83
C ALA A 82 -2.38 16.04 3.29
N GLU A 83 -2.67 14.90 3.91
CA GLU A 83 -3.09 14.85 5.32
C GLU A 83 -1.95 15.23 6.28
N LEU A 84 -0.70 14.85 6.00
CA LEU A 84 0.45 15.30 6.79
C LEU A 84 0.60 16.83 6.73
N MET A 85 0.53 17.42 5.54
CA MET A 85 0.57 18.88 5.37
C MET A 85 -0.59 19.57 6.08
N ARG A 86 -1.81 18.99 6.01
CA ARG A 86 -2.98 19.50 6.72
C ARG A 86 -2.76 19.51 8.24
N ILE A 87 -2.20 18.42 8.79
CA ILE A 87 -1.92 18.30 10.23
C ILE A 87 -0.83 19.30 10.66
N GLU A 88 0.24 19.43 9.88
CA GLU A 88 1.35 20.35 10.19
C GLU A 88 0.92 21.82 10.10
N GLY A 89 0.10 22.18 9.11
CA GLY A 89 -0.46 23.54 8.97
C GLY A 89 -1.49 23.90 10.06
N ASN A 90 -2.01 22.90 10.77
CA ASN A 90 -2.95 23.07 11.89
C ASN A 90 -2.27 22.97 13.27
N ARG A 91 -0.94 22.83 13.33
CA ARG A 91 -0.22 22.91 14.62
C ARG A 91 -0.21 24.36 15.08
N PRO A 92 -0.61 24.64 16.34
CA PRO A 92 -0.61 25.98 16.89
C PRO A 92 0.79 26.57 17.01
#